data_AF-A0A7W9AM57-F1
#
_entry.id   AF-A0A7W9AM57-F1
#
_cell.length_a   1.000
_cell.length_b   1.000
_cell.length_c   1.000
_cell.angle_alpha   90.00
_cell.angle_beta   90.00
_cell.angle_gamma   90.00
#
_symmetry.space_group_name_H-M   'P 1'
#
loop_
_entity.id
_entity.type
_entity.pdbx_description
1 polymer ?
#
loop_
_entity_poly.entity_id
_entity_poly.type
_entity_poly.pdbx_seq_one_letter_code
_entity_poly.pdbx_strand_id
1 'polypeptide(L)'
;MALPVTLAAAGAAALINLWLAVRIVRIRLGQKILHGDGGDSKLAARMRAQLNFAEYTPIILILIAAIEWNVGSSIWLAGAATLYLAGRIAHPIGMDGWLPARQFGTLTTFGVTAVLGLTALALPFVAKPIMATDGPVVPSVYRG
;
A
#
# COMPACT_ATOMS: atom_id res chain seq x y z
N MET A 1 2.11 -18.71 6.56
CA MET A 1 2.35 -17.76 7.68
C MET A 1 1.17 -16.81 7.76
N ALA A 2 0.84 -16.25 8.93
CA ALA A 2 -0.16 -15.19 9.04
C ALA A 2 0.43 -13.85 8.55
N LEU A 3 -0.37 -13.03 7.87
CA LEU A 3 0.03 -11.71 7.33
C LEU A 3 -0.74 -10.56 8.02
N PRO A 4 -0.60 -10.37 9.34
CA PRO A 4 -1.40 -9.40 10.08
C PRO A 4 -1.17 -7.94 9.62
N VAL A 5 0.06 -7.56 9.27
CA VAL A 5 0.38 -6.20 8.83
C VAL A 5 -0.25 -5.93 7.47
N THR A 6 -0.09 -6.85 6.52
CA THR A 6 -0.71 -6.77 5.20
C THR A 6 -2.23 -6.72 5.29
N LEU A 7 -2.82 -7.57 6.13
CA LEU A 7 -4.27 -7.63 6.30
C LEU A 7 -4.82 -6.33 6.86
N ALA A 8 -4.18 -5.79 7.90
CA ALA A 8 -4.55 -4.50 8.47
C ALA A 8 -4.37 -3.35 7.45
N ALA A 9 -3.27 -3.35 6.70
CA ALA A 9 -2.99 -2.33 5.69
C ALA A 9 -4.00 -2.39 4.53
N ALA A 10 -4.36 -3.58 4.07
CA ALA A 10 -5.35 -3.79 3.02
C ALA A 10 -6.75 -3.35 3.47
N GLY A 11 -7.15 -3.70 4.70
CA GLY A 11 -8.41 -3.26 5.28
C GLY A 11 -8.49 -1.73 5.39
N ALA A 12 -7.45 -1.10 5.92
CA ALA A 12 -7.36 0.36 6.00
C ALA A 12 -7.37 1.02 4.62
N ALA A 13 -6.67 0.46 3.64
CA ALA A 13 -6.66 0.95 2.27
C ALA A 13 -8.05 0.91 1.63
N ALA A 14 -8.82 -0.16 1.85
CA ALA A 14 -10.20 -0.27 1.37
C ALA A 14 -11.10 0.83 1.95
N LEU A 15 -10.99 1.09 3.27
CA LEU A 15 -11.75 2.16 3.93
C LEU A 15 -11.37 3.55 3.41
N ILE A 16 -10.08 3.81 3.18
CA ILE A 16 -9.61 5.08 2.60
C ILE A 16 -10.14 5.24 1.18
N ASN A 17 -10.11 4.20 0.35
CA ASN A 17 -10.64 4.26 -1.01
C ASN A 17 -12.15 4.56 -1.02
N LEU A 18 -12.91 3.94 -0.10
CA LEU A 18 -14.34 4.22 0.06
C LEU A 18 -14.58 5.68 0.48
N TRP A 19 -13.80 6.20 1.41
CA TRP A 19 -13.87 7.60 1.82
C TRP A 19 -13.59 8.57 0.66
N LEU A 20 -12.57 8.28 -0.17
CA LEU A 20 -12.28 9.07 -1.38
C LEU A 20 -13.45 9.04 -2.36
N ALA A 21 -14.04 7.86 -2.59
CA ALA A 21 -15.20 7.72 -3.46
C ALA A 21 -16.40 8.56 -2.96
N VAL A 22 -16.71 8.50 -1.66
CA VAL A 22 -17.79 9.31 -1.06
C VAL A 22 -17.55 10.81 -1.27
N ARG A 23 -16.31 11.30 -1.16
CA ARG A 23 -15.98 12.72 -1.39
C ARG A 23 -16.23 13.17 -2.83
N ILE A 24 -16.06 12.27 -3.81
CA ILE A 24 -16.35 12.52 -5.22
C ILE A 24 -17.87 12.48 -5.47
N VAL A 25 -18.55 11.45 -4.98
CA VAL A 25 -20.00 11.27 -5.13
C VAL A 25 -20.77 12.46 -4.58
N ARG A 26 -20.37 13.02 -3.42
CA ARG A 26 -20.99 14.21 -2.84
C ARG A 26 -21.00 15.42 -3.79
N ILE A 27 -19.90 15.67 -4.51
CA ILE A 27 -19.85 16.77 -5.49
C ILE A 27 -20.69 16.44 -6.71
N ARG A 28 -20.57 15.21 -7.24
CA ARG A 28 -21.34 14.78 -8.42
C ARG A 28 -22.84 14.92 -8.23
N LEU A 29 -23.36 14.51 -7.06
CA LEU A 29 -24.78 14.64 -6.74
C LEU A 29 -25.19 16.10 -6.56
N GLY A 30 -24.38 16.91 -5.88
CA GLY A 30 -24.66 18.34 -5.68
C GLY A 30 -24.67 19.15 -6.97
N GLN A 31 -23.82 18.81 -7.93
CA GLN A 31 -23.68 19.54 -9.20
C GLN A 31 -24.36 18.83 -10.39
N LYS A 32 -25.02 17.69 -10.15
CA LYS A 32 -25.68 16.86 -11.18
C LYS A 32 -24.74 16.47 -12.35
N ILE A 33 -23.46 16.22 -12.04
CA ILE A 33 -22.43 15.87 -13.02
C ILE A 33 -22.42 14.36 -13.25
N LEU A 34 -22.93 13.94 -14.41
CA LEU A 34 -23.00 12.52 -14.81
C LEU A 34 -21.65 11.97 -15.30
N HIS A 35 -20.94 12.71 -16.17
CA HIS A 35 -19.70 12.27 -16.80
C HIS A 35 -18.61 13.34 -16.67
N GLY A 36 -17.35 12.92 -16.62
CA GLY A 36 -16.21 13.83 -16.47
C GLY A 36 -16.20 14.58 -15.14
N ASP A 37 -15.56 15.75 -15.14
CA ASP A 37 -15.47 16.67 -14.00
C ASP A 37 -16.47 17.85 -14.09
N GLY A 38 -17.22 17.96 -15.19
CA GLY A 38 -18.22 19.02 -15.39
C GLY A 38 -17.65 20.44 -15.32
N GLY A 39 -16.34 20.62 -15.50
CA GLY A 39 -15.66 21.91 -15.31
C GLY A 39 -15.40 22.28 -13.84
N ASP A 40 -15.71 21.41 -12.87
CA ASP A 40 -15.44 21.65 -11.46
C ASP A 40 -14.00 21.23 -11.09
N SER A 41 -13.16 22.22 -10.79
CA SER A 41 -11.75 22.02 -10.42
C SER A 41 -11.56 21.17 -9.16
N LYS A 42 -12.49 21.20 -8.20
CA LYS A 42 -12.44 20.37 -6.98
C LYS A 42 -12.80 18.92 -7.28
N LEU A 43 -13.76 18.68 -8.16
CA LEU A 43 -14.10 17.34 -8.64
C LEU A 43 -12.91 16.72 -9.38
N ALA A 44 -12.29 17.48 -10.30
CA ALA A 44 -11.09 17.05 -11.01
C ALA A 44 -9.95 16.70 -10.04
N ALA A 45 -9.70 17.55 -9.05
CA ALA A 45 -8.70 17.32 -8.01
C ALA A 45 -8.98 16.02 -7.22
N ARG A 46 -10.21 15.82 -6.74
CA ARG A 46 -10.57 14.64 -5.94
C ARG A 46 -10.53 13.35 -6.76
N MET A 47 -10.97 13.39 -8.02
CA MET A 47 -10.85 12.27 -8.95
C MET A 47 -9.38 11.87 -9.17
N ARG A 48 -8.48 12.84 -9.37
CA ARG A 48 -7.04 12.58 -9.49
C ARG A 48 -6.46 12.00 -8.21
N ALA A 49 -6.93 12.44 -7.04
CA ALA A 49 -6.47 11.90 -5.77
C ALA A 49 -6.87 10.42 -5.58
N GLN A 50 -8.11 10.05 -5.94
CA GLN A 50 -8.56 8.66 -5.92
C GLN A 50 -7.80 7.79 -6.93
N LEU A 51 -7.59 8.29 -8.15
CA LEU A 51 -6.84 7.56 -9.17
C LEU A 51 -5.40 7.29 -8.72
N ASN A 52 -4.71 8.30 -8.18
CA ASN A 52 -3.37 8.13 -7.61
C ASN A 52 -3.38 7.08 -6.48
N PHE A 53 -4.41 7.07 -5.64
CA PHE A 53 -4.51 6.04 -4.60
C PHE A 53 -4.66 4.64 -5.21
N ALA A 54 -5.48 4.48 -6.24
CA ALA A 54 -5.72 3.21 -6.91
C ALA A 54 -4.50 2.71 -7.72
N GLU A 55 -3.65 3.61 -8.21
CA GLU A 55 -2.44 3.24 -8.97
C GLU A 55 -1.32 2.72 -8.06
N TYR A 56 -1.07 3.40 -6.93
CA TYR A 56 0.09 3.09 -6.09
C TYR A 56 -0.20 2.11 -4.96
N THR A 57 -1.39 2.17 -4.35
CA THR A 57 -1.69 1.37 -3.16
C THR A 57 -1.65 -0.13 -3.41
N PRO A 58 -2.14 -0.68 -4.54
CA PRO A 58 -2.00 -2.10 -4.83
C PRO A 58 -0.54 -2.54 -4.91
N ILE A 59 0.32 -1.76 -5.56
CA ILE A 59 1.77 -2.05 -5.66
C ILE A 59 2.39 -2.11 -4.26
N ILE A 60 2.07 -1.15 -3.40
CA ILE A 60 2.61 -1.13 -2.03
C ILE A 60 2.08 -2.28 -1.19
N LEU A 61 0.79 -2.63 -1.29
CA LEU A 61 0.24 -3.78 -0.57
C LEU A 61 0.90 -5.09 -1.01
N ILE A 62 1.21 -5.24 -2.31
CA ILE A 62 1.95 -6.40 -2.83
C ILE A 62 3.37 -6.44 -2.23
N LEU A 63 4.06 -5.30 -2.18
CA LEU A 63 5.40 -5.24 -1.57
C LEU A 63 5.37 -5.58 -0.08
N ILE A 64 4.41 -5.04 0.68
CA ILE A 64 4.23 -5.37 2.11
C ILE A 64 3.94 -6.85 2.29
N ALA A 65 3.03 -7.43 1.48
CA ALA A 65 2.70 -8.85 1.51
C ALA A 65 3.91 -9.73 1.23
N ALA A 66 4.69 -9.40 0.19
CA ALA A 66 5.89 -10.15 -0.18
C ALA A 66 6.96 -10.10 0.91
N ILE A 67 7.19 -8.93 1.51
CA ILE A 67 8.15 -8.75 2.60
C ILE A 67 7.69 -9.51 3.85
N GLU A 68 6.43 -9.33 4.26
CA GLU A 68 5.87 -10.00 5.44
C GLU A 68 5.86 -11.52 5.29
N TRP A 69 5.60 -12.03 4.09
CA TRP A 69 5.61 -13.48 3.83
C TRP A 69 7.02 -14.08 3.96
N ASN A 70 8.06 -13.34 3.56
CA ASN A 70 9.43 -13.86 3.56
C ASN A 70 10.16 -13.66 4.89
N VAL A 71 9.94 -12.53 5.57
CA VAL A 71 10.70 -12.13 6.76
C VAL A 71 9.85 -12.16 8.04
N GLY A 72 8.54 -12.32 7.89
CA GLY A 72 7.58 -12.22 8.98
C GLY A 72 7.14 -10.78 9.26
N SER A 73 6.19 -10.64 10.19
CA SER A 73 5.68 -9.35 10.63
C SER A 73 6.71 -8.64 11.52
N SER A 74 6.83 -7.31 11.35
CA SER A 74 7.74 -6.49 12.15
C SER A 74 7.15 -5.11 12.46
N ILE A 75 7.59 -4.50 13.55
CA ILE A 75 7.21 -3.13 13.93
C ILE A 75 7.59 -2.12 12.84
N TRP A 76 8.71 -2.35 12.16
CA TRP A 76 9.15 -1.53 11.03
C TRP A 76 8.13 -1.59 9.89
N LEU A 77 7.66 -2.79 9.53
CA LEU A 77 6.74 -2.98 8.40
C LEU A 77 5.37 -2.39 8.71
N ALA A 78 4.91 -2.55 9.95
CA ALA A 78 3.72 -1.88 10.44
C ALA A 78 3.86 -0.35 10.38
N GLY A 79 4.99 0.20 10.84
CA GLY A 79 5.29 1.63 10.77
C GLY A 79 5.30 2.17 9.34
N ALA A 80 5.93 1.46 8.40
CA ALA A 80 5.95 1.82 6.99
C ALA A 80 4.54 1.82 6.37
N ALA A 81 3.72 0.79 6.66
CA ALA A 81 2.35 0.71 6.21
C ALA A 81 1.49 1.86 6.77
N THR A 82 1.57 2.12 8.08
CA THR A 82 0.85 3.21 8.74
C THR A 82 1.26 4.57 8.18
N LEU A 83 2.56 4.82 8.01
CA LEU A 83 3.08 6.06 7.47
C LEU A 83 2.57 6.30 6.04
N TYR A 84 2.61 5.26 5.19
CA TYR A 84 2.07 5.34 3.83
C TYR A 84 0.58 5.70 3.83
N LEU A 85 -0.23 4.98 4.60
CA LEU A 85 -1.68 5.19 4.66
C LEU A 85 -2.04 6.57 5.21
N ALA A 86 -1.30 7.07 6.22
CA ALA A 86 -1.44 8.43 6.72
C ALA A 86 -1.15 9.47 5.62
N GLY A 87 -0.10 9.27 4.83
CA GLY A 87 0.21 10.08 3.65
C GLY A 87 -0.94 10.10 2.63
N ARG A 88 -1.65 8.97 2.46
CA ARG A 88 -2.81 8.84 1.57
C ARG A 88 -4.07 9.54 2.05
N ILE A 89 -4.18 9.81 3.34
CA ILE A 89 -5.23 10.67 3.91
C ILE A 89 -4.82 12.15 3.77
N ALA A 90 -3.56 12.48 4.03
CA ALA A 90 -3.05 13.86 3.96
C ALA A 90 -3.04 14.43 2.52
N HIS A 91 -2.61 13.65 1.53
CA HIS A 91 -2.54 14.07 0.13
C HIS A 91 -3.86 14.66 -0.43
N PRO A 92 -5.01 13.95 -0.37
CA PRO A 92 -6.29 14.46 -0.87
C PRO A 92 -6.89 15.59 -0.02
N ILE A 93 -6.41 15.80 1.20
CA ILE A 93 -6.76 17.00 2.01
C ILE A 93 -5.92 18.19 1.53
N GLY A 94 -4.64 17.97 1.26
CA GLY A 94 -3.77 19.01 0.71
C GLY A 94 -4.18 19.50 -0.68
N MET A 95 -4.79 18.62 -1.49
CA MET A 95 -5.38 19.00 -2.77
C MET A 95 -6.60 19.93 -2.65
N ASP A 96 -7.27 20.00 -1.49
CA ASP A 96 -8.38 20.92 -1.25
C ASP A 96 -7.90 22.34 -0.82
N GLY A 97 -6.59 22.60 -0.79
CA GLY A 97 -6.01 23.94 -0.59
C GLY A 97 -4.82 24.03 0.37
N TRP A 98 -4.46 22.94 1.05
CA TRP A 98 -3.34 22.92 2.01
C TRP A 98 -2.06 22.33 1.39
N LEU A 99 -1.28 23.18 0.71
CA LEU A 99 -0.02 22.83 0.02
C LEU A 99 0.96 21.95 0.83
N PRO A 100 1.26 22.25 2.11
CA PRO A 100 2.09 21.39 2.96
C PRO A 100 1.58 19.95 3.10
N ALA A 101 0.26 19.75 3.25
CA ALA A 101 -0.32 18.41 3.37
C ALA A 101 -0.22 17.61 2.05
N ARG A 102 -0.25 18.30 0.90
CA ARG A 102 -0.01 17.70 -0.40
C ARG A 102 1.43 17.22 -0.52
N GLN A 103 2.40 18.09 -0.19
CA GLN A 103 3.83 17.76 -0.25
C GLN A 103 4.18 16.60 0.68
N PHE A 104 3.65 16.61 1.91
CA PHE A 104 3.84 15.51 2.86
C PHE A 104 3.30 14.18 2.30
N GLY A 105 2.08 14.17 1.76
CA GLY A 105 1.50 12.95 1.19
C GLY A 105 2.28 12.41 -0.03
N THR A 106 2.80 13.30 -0.88
CA THR A 106 3.64 12.93 -2.03
C THR A 106 5.01 12.39 -1.60
N LEU A 107 5.70 13.08 -0.69
CA LEU A 107 7.01 12.66 -0.17
C LEU A 107 6.92 11.30 0.52
N THR A 108 5.88 11.10 1.33
CA THR A 108 5.66 9.83 2.01
C THR A 108 5.38 8.69 1.03
N THR A 109 4.64 8.97 -0.04
CA THR A 109 4.40 7.99 -1.11
C THR A 109 5.72 7.55 -1.76
N PHE A 110 6.53 8.50 -2.23
CA PHE A 110 7.79 8.18 -2.90
C PHE A 110 8.79 7.51 -1.95
N GLY A 111 8.93 8.05 -0.73
CA GLY A 111 9.85 7.51 0.28
C GLY A 111 9.50 6.08 0.66
N VAL A 112 8.25 5.81 1.05
CA VAL A 112 7.85 4.45 1.45
C VAL A 112 7.92 3.47 0.27
N THR A 113 7.53 3.90 -0.93
CA THR A 113 7.64 3.05 -2.14
C THR A 113 9.10 2.69 -2.42
N ALA A 114 10.01 3.66 -2.35
CA ALA A 114 11.44 3.42 -2.57
C ALA A 114 12.01 2.47 -1.52
N VAL A 115 11.72 2.67 -0.23
CA VAL A 115 12.25 1.80 0.83
C VAL A 115 11.68 0.37 0.72
N LEU A 116 10.37 0.21 0.49
CA LEU A 116 9.76 -1.11 0.31
C LEU A 116 10.27 -1.80 -0.95
N GLY A 117 10.40 -1.06 -2.06
CA GLY A 117 10.92 -1.58 -3.32
C GLY A 117 12.37 -2.05 -3.20
N LEU A 118 13.24 -1.23 -2.58
CA LEU A 118 14.64 -1.60 -2.32
C LEU A 118 14.75 -2.79 -1.37
N THR A 119 13.91 -2.84 -0.33
CA THR A 119 13.87 -3.97 0.60
C THR A 119 13.46 -5.26 -0.13
N ALA A 120 12.37 -5.21 -0.89
CA ALA A 120 11.90 -6.35 -1.67
C ALA A 120 12.93 -6.83 -2.70
N LEU A 121 13.66 -5.90 -3.33
CA LEU A 121 14.74 -6.22 -4.28
C LEU A 121 15.95 -6.85 -3.58
N ALA A 122 16.32 -6.37 -2.40
CA ALA A 122 17.50 -6.85 -1.67
C ALA A 122 17.26 -8.22 -0.99
N LEU A 123 16.02 -8.49 -0.57
CA LEU A 123 15.70 -9.68 0.22
C LEU A 123 16.16 -11.02 -0.39
N PRO A 124 15.95 -11.30 -1.69
CA PRO A 124 16.44 -12.53 -2.31
C PRO A 124 17.96 -12.74 -2.28
N PHE A 125 18.74 -11.65 -2.15
CA PHE A 125 20.20 -11.70 -2.16
C PHE A 125 20.80 -11.69 -0.75
N VAL A 126 20.06 -11.19 0.24
CA VAL A 126 20.51 -11.08 1.63
C VAL A 126 19.93 -12.20 2.49
N ALA A 127 18.69 -12.62 2.24
CA ALA A 127 18.13 -13.79 2.87
C ALA A 127 18.77 -15.03 2.24
N LYS A 128 19.38 -15.88 3.07
CA LYS A 128 19.88 -17.20 2.65
C LYS A 128 18.73 -17.91 1.90
N PRO A 129 18.98 -18.53 0.72
CA PRO A 129 17.96 -19.36 0.10
C PRO A 129 17.48 -20.35 1.15
N ILE A 130 16.16 -20.48 1.31
CA ILE A 130 15.59 -21.52 2.14
C ILE A 130 16.15 -22.82 1.55
N MET A 131 17.16 -23.36 2.21
CA MET A 131 17.79 -24.62 1.88
C MET A 131 16.63 -25.58 1.66
N ALA A 132 16.53 -26.09 0.43
CA ALA A 132 15.58 -27.13 0.09
C ALA A 132 15.68 -28.13 1.23
N THR A 133 14.62 -28.23 2.03
CA THR A 133 14.58 -29.15 3.15
C THR A 133 14.85 -30.51 2.55
N ASP A 134 16.03 -31.06 2.86
CA ASP A 134 16.35 -32.44 2.61
C ASP A 134 15.13 -33.25 3.01
N GLY A 135 14.53 -33.95 2.04
CA GLY A 135 13.48 -34.91 2.33
C GLY A 135 13.94 -35.84 3.43
N PRO A 136 13.02 -36.42 4.23
CA PRO A 136 13.41 -37.20 5.39
C PRO A 136 14.42 -38.27 4.99
N VAL A 137 15.64 -38.17 5.52
CA VAL A 137 16.65 -39.23 5.42
C VAL A 137 16.07 -40.40 6.21
N VAL A 138 15.37 -41.29 5.52
CA VAL A 138 14.91 -42.56 6.09
C VAL A 138 16.18 -43.35 6.43
N PRO A 139 16.42 -43.71 7.71
CA PRO A 139 17.58 -44.54 8.04
C PRO A 139 17.37 -45.90 7.38
N SER A 140 18.29 -46.31 6.49
CA SER A 140 18.29 -47.65 5.91
C SER A 140 18.70 -48.68 6.99
N VAL A 141 17.81 -48.95 7.92
CA VAL A 141 17.91 -50.09 8.83
C VAL A 141 17.50 -51.31 8.01
N TYR A 142 18.44 -51.91 7.28
CA TYR A 142 18.51 -53.33 6.86
C TYR A 142 19.68 -53.48 5.88
N ARG A 143 20.90 -53.59 6.42
CA ARG A 143 22.04 -54.30 5.81
C ARG A 143 22.86 -54.91 6.94
N GLY A 144 22.87 -56.23 7.01
CA GLY A 144 23.57 -57.04 8.02
C GLY A 144 22.78 -58.30 8.30
#